data_AF-A0A3C2B0P5-F1
#
_entry.id   AF-A0A3C2B0P5-F1
#
_cell.length_a   1.000
_cell.length_b   1.000
_cell.length_c   1.000
_cell.angle_alpha   90.00
_cell.angle_beta   90.00
_cell.angle_gamma   90.00
#
_symmetry.space_group_name_H-M   'P 1'
#
loop_
_entity.id
_entity.type
_entity.pdbx_description
1 polymer ?
#
loop_
_entity_poly.entity_id
_entity_poly.type
_entity_poly.pdbx_seq_one_letter_code
_entity_poly.pdbx_strand_id
1 'polypeptide(L)'
;SGETIDYGPCAFMDAHHPSTVFSSIDHGGRYAYGNQPVIAQWNLARLAETLLPLFAATEEEAIEAATEVLVSFTARYDTAWRKGMRAKLGLPAEPTAGSDALVDDLV
;
A
#
# COMPACT_ATOMS: atom_id res chain seq x y z
N SER A 1 -3.47 13.55 7.18
CA SER A 1 -2.00 13.61 7.41
C SER A 1 -1.26 12.38 6.90
N GLY A 2 -1.90 11.21 6.73
CA GLY A 2 -1.21 10.00 6.24
C GLY A 2 -0.33 9.33 7.31
N GLU A 3 -0.57 9.65 8.57
CA GLU A 3 0.18 9.16 9.72
C GLU A 3 -0.31 7.78 10.15
N THR A 4 0.59 7.00 10.74
CA THR A 4 0.22 5.76 11.45
C THR A 4 -0.57 6.11 12.71
N ILE A 5 -1.68 5.40 12.95
CA ILE A 5 -2.59 5.66 14.06
C ILE A 5 -3.06 4.34 14.69
N ASP A 6 -3.67 4.44 15.87
CA ASP A 6 -4.34 3.33 16.59
C ASP A 6 -3.45 2.09 16.82
N TYR A 7 -2.42 2.29 17.64
CA TYR A 7 -1.45 1.26 18.01
C TYR A 7 -2.09 0.23 18.97
N GLY A 8 -2.72 -0.80 18.40
CA GLY A 8 -3.22 -1.98 19.11
C GLY A 8 -2.26 -3.18 18.99
N PRO A 9 -2.67 -4.30 18.37
CA PRO A 9 -1.80 -5.47 18.17
C PRO A 9 -0.84 -5.28 16.98
N CYS A 10 -0.06 -4.19 16.98
CA CYS A 10 0.98 -3.94 16.00
C CYS A 10 2.34 -4.43 16.52
N ALA A 11 3.18 -4.95 15.62
CA ALA A 11 4.55 -5.31 15.96
C ALA A 11 5.46 -5.21 14.73
N PHE A 12 6.76 -5.18 14.99
CA PHE A 12 7.78 -5.38 13.97
C PHE A 12 7.99 -6.88 13.76
N MET A 13 8.29 -7.28 12.53
CA MET A 13 8.61 -8.68 12.21
C MET A 13 10.03 -9.01 12.68
N ASP A 14 10.18 -10.08 13.47
CA ASP A 14 11.50 -10.63 13.83
C ASP A 14 12.11 -11.40 12.66
N ALA A 15 11.33 -12.29 12.04
CA ALA A 15 11.68 -13.00 10.81
C ALA A 15 10.79 -12.51 9.67
N HIS A 16 11.39 -12.29 8.50
CA HIS A 16 10.64 -11.86 7.33
C HIS A 16 9.68 -12.97 6.88
N HIS A 17 8.38 -12.68 6.86
CA HIS A 17 7.37 -13.56 6.29
C HIS A 17 6.16 -12.73 5.82
N PRO A 18 5.85 -12.67 4.50
CA PRO A 18 4.77 -11.83 3.97
C PRO A 18 3.40 -12.10 4.58
N SER A 19 3.11 -13.34 4.96
CA SER A 19 1.84 -13.71 5.60
C SER A 19 1.80 -13.48 7.12
N THR A 20 2.78 -12.77 7.71
CA THR A 20 2.78 -12.48 9.16
C THR A 20 1.56 -11.68 9.56
N VAL A 21 0.86 -12.14 10.61
CA VAL A 21 -0.29 -11.49 11.23
C VAL A 21 -0.01 -11.30 12.73
N PHE A 22 -0.32 -10.12 13.26
CA PHE A 22 -0.12 -9.81 14.69
C PHE A 22 -1.43 -9.72 15.49
N SER A 23 -2.55 -9.45 14.82
CA SER A 23 -3.85 -9.45 15.46
C SER A 23 -4.32 -10.87 15.71
N SER A 24 -4.61 -11.22 16.97
CA SER A 24 -5.10 -12.55 17.36
C SER A 24 -6.45 -12.91 16.74
N ILE A 25 -7.21 -11.91 16.29
CA ILE A 25 -8.53 -12.07 15.68
C ILE A 25 -8.49 -12.08 14.14
N ASP A 26 -7.34 -11.81 13.53
CA ASP A 26 -7.20 -11.80 12.06
C ASP A 26 -6.90 -13.20 11.50
N HIS A 27 -7.85 -14.11 11.69
CA HIS A 27 -7.73 -15.49 11.23
C HIS A 27 -7.68 -15.63 9.70
N GLY A 28 -8.21 -14.64 8.97
CA GLY A 28 -8.22 -14.61 7.50
C GLY A 28 -6.98 -13.93 6.90
N GLY A 29 -6.08 -13.41 7.71
CA GLY A 29 -4.90 -12.66 7.26
C GLY A 29 -5.25 -11.39 6.49
N ARG A 30 -6.42 -10.78 6.74
CA ARG A 30 -6.84 -9.53 6.09
C ARG A 30 -5.78 -8.46 6.22
N TYR A 31 -5.15 -8.35 7.39
CA TYR A 31 -4.13 -7.36 7.72
C TYR A 31 -2.73 -7.97 7.84
N ALA A 32 -2.50 -9.13 7.24
CA ALA A 32 -1.16 -9.69 7.10
C ALA A 32 -0.21 -8.68 6.43
N TYR A 33 1.07 -8.70 6.78
CA TYR A 33 2.07 -7.74 6.31
C TYR A 33 2.00 -7.48 4.79
N GLY A 34 2.02 -8.53 3.97
CA GLY A 34 1.95 -8.43 2.51
C GLY A 34 0.60 -7.95 1.96
N ASN A 35 -0.48 -8.04 2.74
CA ASN A 35 -1.82 -7.59 2.34
C ASN A 35 -2.06 -6.10 2.63
N GLN A 36 -1.24 -5.47 3.48
CA GLN A 36 -1.43 -4.08 3.91
C GLN A 36 -1.54 -3.07 2.73
N PRO A 37 -0.77 -3.17 1.63
CA PRO A 37 -0.88 -2.23 0.51
C PRO A 37 -2.23 -2.32 -0.19
N VAL A 38 -2.72 -3.53 -0.44
CA VAL A 38 -4.03 -3.77 -1.08
C VAL A 38 -5.16 -3.30 -0.17
N ILE A 39 -5.05 -3.55 1.14
CA ILE A 39 -6.01 -3.04 2.12
C ILE A 39 -6.01 -1.51 2.18
N ALA A 40 -4.85 -0.86 2.08
CA ALA A 40 -4.77 0.59 2.04
C ALA A 40 -5.51 1.15 0.82
N GLN A 41 -5.34 0.56 -0.36
CA GLN A 41 -6.09 0.93 -1.57
C GLN A 41 -7.60 0.71 -1.38
N TRP A 42 -8.01 -0.41 -0.77
CA TRP A 42 -9.42 -0.69 -0.50
C TRP A 42 -10.04 0.34 0.47
N ASN A 43 -9.31 0.73 1.52
CA ASN A 43 -9.73 1.77 2.45
C ASN A 43 -9.83 3.15 1.77
N LEU A 44 -8.90 3.47 0.86
CA LEU A 44 -8.98 4.70 0.05
C LEU A 44 -10.21 4.69 -0.86
N ALA A 45 -10.58 3.54 -1.42
CA ALA A 45 -11.81 3.42 -2.19
C ALA A 45 -13.06 3.66 -1.33
N ARG A 46 -13.10 3.11 -0.10
CA ARG A 46 -14.19 3.40 0.85
C ARG A 46 -14.27 4.90 1.19
N LEU A 47 -13.13 5.56 1.37
CA LEU A 47 -13.10 7.01 1.59
C LEU A 47 -13.63 7.77 0.37
N ALA A 48 -13.18 7.42 -0.84
CA ALA A 48 -13.61 8.07 -2.08
C ALA A 48 -15.13 7.96 -2.29
N GLU A 49 -15.74 6.82 -1.98
CA GLU A 49 -17.21 6.63 -2.04
C GLU A 49 -17.97 7.71 -1.24
N THR A 50 -17.46 8.08 -0.06
CA THR A 50 -18.09 9.13 0.77
C THR A 50 -17.95 10.54 0.21
N LEU A 51 -17.07 10.73 -0.77
CA LEU A 51 -16.72 12.01 -1.37
C LEU A 51 -17.24 12.17 -2.80
N LEU A 52 -17.83 11.13 -3.41
CA LEU A 52 -18.31 11.14 -4.80
C LEU A 52 -19.18 12.36 -5.15
N PRO A 53 -20.16 12.79 -4.31
CA PRO A 53 -20.99 13.95 -4.63
C PRO A 53 -20.21 15.28 -4.73
N LEU A 54 -18.95 15.31 -4.30
CA LEU A 54 -18.06 16.48 -4.35
C LEU A 54 -17.14 16.47 -5.58
N PHE A 55 -17.03 15.35 -6.31
CA PHE A 55 -16.06 15.19 -7.39
C PHE A 55 -16.58 15.66 -8.75
N ALA A 56 -17.88 15.48 -9.03
CA ALA A 56 -18.49 15.87 -10.30
C ALA A 56 -19.99 16.13 -10.15
N ALA A 57 -20.62 16.65 -11.21
CA ALA A 57 -22.05 16.91 -11.25
C ALA A 57 -22.88 15.63 -11.42
N THR A 58 -22.30 14.61 -12.08
CA THR A 58 -22.94 13.31 -12.28
C THR A 58 -22.18 12.22 -11.52
N GLU A 59 -22.90 11.16 -11.15
CA GLU A 59 -22.33 10.03 -10.40
C GLU A 59 -21.30 9.27 -11.24
N GLU A 60 -21.59 9.03 -12.52
CA GLU A 60 -20.66 8.36 -13.44
C GLU A 60 -19.32 9.11 -13.56
N GLU A 61 -19.34 10.43 -13.77
CA GLU A 61 -18.12 11.24 -13.85
C GLU A 61 -17.34 11.24 -12.53
N ALA A 62 -18.05 11.25 -11.39
CA ALA A 62 -17.42 11.19 -10.08
C ALA A 62 -16.72 9.84 -9.84
N ILE A 63 -17.36 8.74 -10.26
CA ILE A 63 -16.80 7.38 -10.18
C ILE A 63 -15.58 7.25 -11.08
N GLU A 64 -15.63 7.76 -12.30
CA GLU A 64 -14.50 7.74 -13.23
C GLU A 64 -13.29 8.49 -12.65
N ALA A 65 -13.50 9.74 -12.19
CA ALA A 65 -12.45 10.55 -11.59
C ALA A 65 -11.85 9.89 -10.32
N ALA A 66 -12.70 9.33 -9.45
CA ALA A 66 -12.23 8.60 -8.27
C ALA A 66 -11.40 7.37 -8.65
N THR A 67 -11.87 6.60 -9.63
CA THR A 67 -11.22 5.37 -10.09
C THR A 67 -9.85 5.64 -10.69
N GLU A 68 -9.72 6.68 -11.53
CA GLU A 68 -8.43 7.09 -12.12
C GLU A 68 -7.38 7.34 -11.03
N VAL A 69 -7.75 8.09 -9.99
CA VAL A 69 -6.86 8.39 -8.86
C VAL A 69 -6.54 7.12 -8.06
N LEU A 70 -7.54 6.27 -7.77
CA LEU A 70 -7.37 5.05 -6.98
C LEU A 70 -6.48 4.01 -7.68
N VAL A 71 -6.59 3.87 -9.01
CA VAL A 71 -5.74 2.97 -9.80
C VAL A 71 -4.27 3.44 -9.78
N SER A 72 -4.02 4.74 -9.67
CA SER A 72 -2.66 5.27 -9.54
C SER A 72 -1.95 4.89 -8.23
N PHE A 73 -2.70 4.43 -7.21
CA PHE A 73 -2.13 4.11 -5.90
C PHE A 73 -1.06 3.02 -5.97
N THR A 74 -1.31 1.93 -6.68
CA THR A 74 -0.39 0.79 -6.76
C THR A 74 0.98 1.20 -7.27
N ALA A 75 1.03 1.95 -8.39
CA ALA A 75 2.29 2.43 -8.95
C ALA A 75 3.02 3.41 -8.01
N ARG A 76 2.28 4.26 -7.28
CA ARG A 76 2.85 5.19 -6.30
C ARG A 76 3.42 4.46 -5.08
N TYR A 77 2.68 3.47 -4.56
CA TYR A 77 3.13 2.60 -3.49
C TYR A 77 4.39 1.85 -3.91
N ASP A 78 4.38 1.17 -5.07
CA ASP A 78 5.52 0.39 -5.55
C ASP A 78 6.77 1.27 -5.72
N THR A 79 6.61 2.48 -6.28
CA THR A 79 7.70 3.43 -6.43
C THR A 79 8.31 3.80 -5.06
N ALA A 80 7.46 4.13 -4.08
CA ALA A 80 7.90 4.48 -2.74
C ALA A 80 8.55 3.30 -2.01
N TRP A 81 7.95 2.12 -2.10
CA TRP A 81 8.43 0.89 -1.48
C TRP A 81 9.78 0.47 -2.06
N ARG A 82 9.91 0.43 -3.40
CA ARG A 82 11.18 0.09 -4.08
C ARG A 82 12.27 1.10 -3.77
N LYS A 83 11.96 2.40 -3.72
CA LYS A 83 12.91 3.43 -3.28
C LYS A 83 13.42 3.15 -1.86
N GLY A 84 12.53 2.77 -0.95
CA GLY A 84 12.90 2.37 0.42
C GLY A 84 13.78 1.13 0.47
N MET A 85 13.45 0.08 -0.31
CA MET A 85 14.22 -1.15 -0.39
C MET A 85 15.61 -0.92 -0.99
N ARG A 86 15.71 -0.16 -2.09
CA ARG A 86 17.00 0.23 -2.68
C ARG A 86 17.87 0.98 -1.67
N ALA A 87 17.31 1.92 -0.91
CA ALA A 87 18.05 2.62 0.13
C ALA A 87 18.57 1.67 1.22
N LYS A 88 17.77 0.69 1.65
CA LYS A 88 18.20 -0.35 2.62
C LYS A 88 19.35 -1.22 2.10
N LEU A 89 19.41 -1.44 0.79
CA LEU A 89 20.47 -2.19 0.10
C LEU A 89 21.68 -1.34 -0.29
N GLY A 90 21.67 -0.04 -0.01
CA GLY A 90 22.74 0.87 -0.42
C GLY A 90 22.77 1.18 -1.92
N LEU A 91 21.66 0.95 -2.63
CA LEU A 91 21.51 1.24 -4.06
C LEU A 91 21.04 2.68 -4.31
N PRO A 92 21.26 3.23 -5.52
CA PRO A 92 20.73 4.54 -5.91
C PRO A 92 19.21 4.63 -5.80
N ALA A 93 18.71 5.84 -5.56
CA ALA A 93 17.27 6.09 -5.44
C ALA A 93 16.52 5.82 -6.75
N GLU A 94 17.13 6.11 -7.90
CA GLU A 94 16.59 5.79 -9.22
C GLU A 94 16.97 4.36 -9.63
N PRO A 95 16.08 3.63 -10.31
CA PRO A 95 16.34 2.26 -10.72
C PRO A 95 17.51 2.21 -11.72
N THR A 96 18.50 1.38 -11.40
CA THR A 96 19.58 1.00 -12.32
C THR A 96 19.32 -0.40 -12.86
N ALA A 97 20.03 -0.80 -13.92
CA ALA A 97 19.97 -2.17 -14.44
C ALA A 97 20.16 -3.20 -13.31
N GLY A 98 19.20 -4.11 -13.16
CA GLY A 98 19.23 -5.18 -12.14
C GLY A 98 18.84 -4.77 -10.72
N SER A 99 18.63 -3.48 -10.43
CA SER A 99 18.29 -3.04 -9.07
C SER A 99 16.95 -3.58 -8.56
N ASP A 100 15.93 -3.61 -9.41
CA ASP A 100 14.61 -4.11 -9.04
C ASP A 100 14.59 -5.64 -8.91
N ALA A 101 15.33 -6.36 -9.76
CA ALA A 101 15.48 -7.81 -9.64
C ALA A 101 16.13 -8.21 -8.30
N LEU A 102 17.17 -7.47 -7.87
CA LEU A 102 17.81 -7.72 -6.58
C LEU A 102 16.86 -7.42 -5.40
N VAL A 103 16.01 -6.40 -5.51
CA VAL A 103 14.97 -6.13 -4.50
C VAL A 103 13.98 -7.29 -4.45
N ASP A 104 13.52 -7.77 -5.60
CA ASP A 104 12.53 -8.83 -5.71
C ASP A 104 13.07 -10.19 -5.20
N ASP A 105 14.36 -10.50 -5.40
CA ASP A 105 15.00 -11.73 -4.92
C ASP A 105 15.10 -11.81 -3.37
N LEU A 106 14.94 -10.69 -2.66
CA LEU A 106 15.14 -10.60 -1.21
C LEU A 106 13.84 -10.56 -0.39
N VAL A 107 12.68 -10.55 -1.05
CA VAL A 107 11.35 -10.43 -0.41
C VAL A 107 10.47 -11.64 -0.63
#